data_AF-B8HIU8-F1
#
_entry.id   AF-B8HIU8-F1
#
_cell.length_a   1.000
_cell.length_b   1.000
_cell.length_c   1.000
_cell.angle_alpha   90.00
_cell.angle_beta   90.00
_cell.angle_gamma   90.00
#
_symmetry.space_group_name_H-M   'P 1'
#
loop_
_entity.id
_entity.type
_entity.pdbx_description
1 polymer ?
#
loop_
_entity_poly.entity_id
_entity_poly.type
_entity_poly.pdbx_seq_one_letter_code
_entity_poly.pdbx_strand_id
1 'polypeptide(L)'
;MTPPTPTLETANLARRTAARFRAEWLMLIHDRMVSPVDVLTEAARPEARALLKLSLRQLLIAQPGWGRTRADTIIDKILSVADAKIERRQVTIGWLLDPRAGGRRFAAWLDAFEPRSALGGGGFPYARRSPHVSVSAGVPDAAPNRGGHV
;
A
#
# COMPACT_ATOMS: atom_id res chain seq x y z
N MET A 1 -12.51 -15.13 39.12
CA MET A 1 -12.55 -16.34 38.28
C MET A 1 -11.31 -16.29 37.39
N THR A 2 -10.27 -17.06 37.71
CA THR A 2 -8.96 -16.99 37.01
C THR A 2 -9.02 -17.89 35.76
N PRO A 3 -8.63 -17.42 34.56
CA PRO A 3 -8.61 -18.28 33.38
C PRO A 3 -7.61 -19.43 33.58
N PRO A 4 -7.91 -20.64 33.07
CA PRO A 4 -7.00 -21.78 33.19
C PRO A 4 -5.71 -21.52 32.42
N THR A 5 -4.57 -21.79 33.06
CA THR A 5 -3.24 -21.70 32.42
C THR A 5 -3.10 -22.80 31.36
N PRO A 6 -2.83 -22.46 30.09
CA PRO A 6 -2.61 -23.47 29.06
C PRO A 6 -1.36 -24.29 29.36
N THR A 7 -1.39 -25.58 29.01
CA THR A 7 -0.21 -26.45 29.10
C THR A 7 0.86 -26.00 28.10
N LEU A 8 2.13 -26.30 28.37
CA LEU A 8 3.23 -25.95 27.45
C LEU A 8 3.04 -26.55 26.05
N GLU A 9 2.51 -27.77 25.98
CA GLU A 9 2.24 -28.45 24.71
C GLU A 9 1.16 -27.73 23.88
N THR A 10 0.04 -27.37 24.51
CA THR A 10 -1.04 -26.62 23.84
C THR A 10 -0.56 -25.25 23.37
N ALA A 11 0.25 -24.56 24.17
CA ALA A 11 0.86 -23.29 23.81
C ALA A 11 1.82 -23.43 22.61
N ASN A 12 2.66 -24.46 22.58
CA ASN A 12 3.58 -24.74 21.47
C ASN A 12 2.85 -25.11 20.18
N LEU A 13 1.79 -25.91 20.28
CA LEU A 13 0.92 -26.24 19.15
C LEU A 13 0.29 -24.97 18.57
N ALA A 14 -0.33 -24.13 19.41
CA ALA A 14 -0.93 -22.86 19.01
C ALA A 14 0.09 -21.90 18.36
N ARG A 15 1.34 -21.88 18.85
CA ARG A 15 2.42 -21.09 18.24
C ARG A 15 2.74 -21.58 16.84
N ARG A 16 2.84 -22.89 16.63
CA ARG A 16 3.15 -23.49 15.32
C ARG A 16 2.02 -23.28 14.32
N THR A 17 0.77 -23.49 14.72
CA THR A 17 -0.40 -23.24 13.85
C THR A 17 -0.48 -21.77 13.43
N ALA A 18 -0.27 -20.84 14.37
CA ALA A 18 -0.24 -19.41 14.05
C ALA A 18 0.93 -19.02 13.12
N ALA A 19 2.09 -19.66 13.26
CA ALA A 19 3.23 -19.43 12.37
C ALA A 19 2.96 -19.94 10.95
N ARG A 20 2.39 -21.13 10.83
CA ARG A 20 1.97 -21.70 9.54
C ARG A 20 0.94 -20.81 8.85
N PHE A 21 -0.10 -20.40 9.56
CA PHE A 21 -1.15 -19.54 9.02
C PHE A 21 -0.59 -18.22 8.47
N ARG A 22 0.34 -17.57 9.19
CA ARG A 22 1.02 -16.37 8.67
C ARG A 22 1.85 -16.65 7.42
N ALA A 23 2.55 -17.78 7.37
CA ALA A 23 3.37 -18.15 6.22
C ALA A 23 2.49 -18.39 4.97
N GLU A 24 1.35 -19.06 5.13
CA GLU A 24 0.38 -19.29 4.05
C GLU A 24 -0.09 -17.96 3.44
N TRP A 25 -0.46 -16.97 4.25
CA TRP A 25 -0.84 -15.65 3.75
C TRP A 25 0.29 -14.90 3.04
N LEU A 26 1.54 -15.01 3.52
CA LEU A 26 2.68 -14.40 2.82
C LEU A 26 2.94 -15.07 1.45
N MET A 27 2.72 -16.38 1.34
CA MET A 27 2.81 -17.09 0.06
C MET A 27 1.70 -16.65 -0.89
N LEU A 28 0.47 -16.50 -0.42
CA LEU A 28 -0.64 -15.99 -1.25
C LEU A 28 -0.35 -14.59 -1.82
N ILE A 29 0.30 -13.71 -1.05
CA ILE A 29 0.74 -12.39 -1.53
C ILE A 29 1.82 -12.54 -2.60
N HIS A 30 2.81 -13.38 -2.34
CA HIS A 30 3.90 -13.64 -3.28
C HIS A 30 3.38 -14.17 -4.62
N ASP A 31 2.41 -15.07 -4.58
CA ASP A 31 1.79 -15.67 -5.76
C ASP A 31 0.74 -14.74 -6.41
N ARG A 32 0.58 -13.51 -5.90
CA ARG A 32 -0.39 -12.50 -6.34
C ARG A 32 -1.84 -12.96 -6.30
N MET A 33 -2.16 -13.95 -5.45
CA MET A 33 -3.53 -14.41 -5.22
C MET A 33 -4.32 -13.46 -4.33
N VAL A 34 -3.62 -12.75 -3.42
CA VAL A 34 -4.19 -11.74 -2.53
C VAL A 34 -3.30 -10.51 -2.47
N SER A 35 -3.91 -9.35 -2.23
CA SER A 35 -3.19 -8.10 -2.01
C SER A 35 -2.90 -7.87 -0.52
N PRO A 36 -1.96 -6.96 -0.17
CA PRO A 36 -1.78 -6.54 1.22
C PRO A 36 -3.07 -5.99 1.87
N VAL A 37 -3.95 -5.35 1.09
CA VAL A 37 -5.23 -4.81 1.57
C VAL A 37 -6.18 -5.94 1.98
N ASP A 38 -6.19 -7.05 1.25
CA ASP A 38 -6.99 -8.23 1.60
C ASP A 38 -6.53 -8.84 2.92
N VAL A 39 -5.20 -8.88 3.15
CA VAL A 39 -4.63 -9.38 4.41
C VAL A 39 -5.00 -8.49 5.59
N LEU A 40 -4.99 -7.16 5.40
CA LEU A 40 -5.42 -6.22 6.43
C LEU A 40 -6.92 -6.35 6.73
N THR A 41 -7.73 -6.54 5.70
CA THR A 41 -9.18 -6.81 5.83
C THR A 41 -9.44 -8.09 6.59
N GLU A 42 -8.74 -9.18 6.25
CA GLU A 42 -8.89 -10.45 6.95
C GLU A 42 -8.42 -10.34 8.41
N ALA A 43 -7.28 -9.67 8.65
CA ALA A 43 -6.74 -9.50 10.00
C ALA A 43 -7.66 -8.71 10.95
N ALA A 44 -8.60 -7.92 10.42
CA ALA A 44 -9.63 -7.25 11.21
C ALA A 44 -10.69 -8.22 11.78
N ARG A 45 -10.78 -9.45 11.26
CA ARG A 45 -11.72 -10.47 11.72
C ARG A 45 -11.23 -11.14 13.02
N PRO A 46 -12.14 -11.48 13.95
CA PRO A 46 -11.79 -12.14 15.21
C PRO A 46 -11.02 -13.46 15.05
N GLU A 47 -11.30 -14.20 13.98
CA GLU A 47 -10.74 -15.52 13.69
C GLU A 47 -9.27 -15.43 13.22
N ALA A 48 -8.89 -14.31 12.62
CA ALA A 48 -7.59 -14.10 11.97
C ALA A 48 -6.57 -13.38 12.87
N ARG A 49 -6.75 -13.40 14.19
CA ARG A 49 -5.87 -12.73 15.17
C ARG A 49 -4.38 -13.05 15.04
N ALA A 50 -4.05 -14.22 14.50
CA ALA A 50 -2.66 -14.59 14.24
C ALA A 50 -1.95 -13.66 13.24
N LEU A 51 -2.68 -13.01 12.33
CA LEU A 51 -2.17 -12.04 11.36
C LEU A 51 -1.76 -10.72 12.01
N LEU A 52 -2.37 -10.34 13.15
CA LEU A 52 -2.02 -9.11 13.86
C LEU A 52 -0.55 -9.07 14.30
N LYS A 53 0.09 -10.23 14.49
CA LYS A 53 1.51 -10.34 14.84
C LYS A 53 2.45 -10.31 13.62
N LEU A 54 1.92 -10.28 12.41
CA LEU A 54 2.72 -10.16 11.20
C LEU A 54 3.32 -8.75 11.12
N SER A 55 4.63 -8.65 10.86
CA SER A 55 5.27 -7.34 10.70
C SER A 55 4.89 -6.72 9.36
N LEU A 56 4.75 -5.38 9.32
CA LEU A 56 4.51 -4.70 8.05
C LEU A 56 5.68 -4.89 7.08
N ARG A 57 6.91 -5.02 7.57
CA ARG A 57 8.07 -5.34 6.73
C ARG A 57 7.89 -6.67 5.99
N GLN A 58 7.46 -7.72 6.68
CA GLN A 58 7.21 -9.03 6.06
C GLN A 58 6.09 -8.93 5.02
N LEU A 59 4.99 -8.24 5.35
CA LEU A 59 3.87 -8.02 4.44
C LEU A 59 4.32 -7.31 3.15
N LEU A 60 5.15 -6.28 3.27
CA LEU A 60 5.66 -5.51 2.14
C LEU A 60 6.63 -6.32 1.28
N ILE A 61 7.59 -7.02 1.90
CA ILE A 61 8.60 -7.82 1.18
C ILE A 61 7.98 -9.02 0.48
N ALA A 62 6.88 -9.58 0.99
CA ALA A 62 6.20 -10.69 0.33
C ALA A 62 5.61 -10.33 -1.04
N GLN A 63 5.40 -9.04 -1.33
CA GLN A 63 4.93 -8.61 -2.64
C GLN A 63 6.02 -8.79 -3.71
N PRO A 64 5.68 -9.32 -4.90
CA PRO A 64 6.66 -9.44 -5.99
C PRO A 64 7.25 -8.09 -6.39
N GLY A 65 8.58 -8.03 -6.52
CA GLY A 65 9.31 -6.80 -6.88
C GLY A 65 9.55 -5.83 -5.71
N TRP A 66 9.20 -6.21 -4.48
CA TRP A 66 9.49 -5.42 -3.29
C TRP A 66 10.79 -5.86 -2.61
N GLY A 67 11.73 -4.93 -2.51
CA GLY A 67 12.96 -5.10 -1.74
C GLY A 67 12.85 -4.54 -0.32
N ARG A 68 13.80 -4.93 0.53
CA ARG A 68 13.91 -4.45 1.92
C ARG A 68 13.97 -2.92 2.03
N THR A 69 14.79 -2.27 1.20
CA THR A 69 14.96 -0.81 1.22
C THR A 69 13.64 -0.09 0.97
N ARG A 70 12.89 -0.51 -0.06
CA ARG A 70 11.58 0.05 -0.38
C ARG A 70 10.58 -0.14 0.76
N ALA A 71 10.57 -1.34 1.37
CA ALA A 71 9.71 -1.62 2.51
C ALA A 71 10.05 -0.73 3.72
N ASP A 72 11.34 -0.57 4.03
CA ASP A 72 11.80 0.28 5.13
C ASP A 72 11.46 1.77 4.89
N THR A 73 11.61 2.27 3.66
CA THR A 73 11.18 3.64 3.30
C THR A 73 9.69 3.88 3.52
N ILE A 74 8.84 2.91 3.15
CA ILE A 74 7.39 3.01 3.38
C ILE A 74 7.07 3.01 4.88
N ILE A 75 7.71 2.13 5.65
CA ILE A 75 7.53 2.08 7.10
C ILE A 75 7.96 3.40 7.75
N ASP A 76 9.07 3.99 7.31
CA ASP A 76 9.52 5.29 7.82
C ASP A 76 8.53 6.41 7.51
N LYS A 77 7.94 6.42 6.30
CA LYS A 77 6.89 7.37 5.94
C LYS A 77 5.67 7.19 6.86
N ILE A 78 5.23 5.96 7.10
CA ILE A 78 4.11 5.66 8.00
C ILE A 78 4.41 6.15 9.42
N LEU A 79 5.59 5.84 9.97
CA LEU A 79 5.98 6.25 11.31
C LEU A 79 6.07 7.77 11.43
N SER A 80 6.57 8.45 10.40
CA SER A 80 6.63 9.91 10.35
C SER A 80 5.24 10.55 10.34
N VAL A 81 4.31 10.04 9.52
CA VAL A 81 2.95 10.60 9.41
C VAL A 81 2.12 10.28 10.66
N ALA A 82 2.33 9.12 11.27
CA ALA A 82 1.68 8.71 12.51
C ALA A 82 2.30 9.33 13.78
N ASP A 83 3.38 10.11 13.65
CA ASP A 83 4.20 10.65 14.75
C ASP A 83 4.56 9.59 15.81
N ALA A 84 5.03 8.42 15.34
CA ALA A 84 5.28 7.27 16.19
C ALA A 84 6.78 7.02 16.40
N LYS A 85 7.23 7.08 17.66
CA LYS A 85 8.61 6.81 18.08
C LYS A 85 8.82 5.35 18.47
N ILE A 86 8.68 4.45 17.50
CA ILE A 86 8.93 3.01 17.70
C ILE A 86 9.91 2.48 16.65
N GLU A 87 10.53 1.35 16.94
CA GLU A 87 11.44 0.73 15.99
C GLU A 87 10.67 0.03 14.86
N ARG A 88 11.22 0.04 13.63
CA ARG A 88 10.60 -0.60 12.45
C ARG A 88 10.16 -2.06 12.69
N ARG A 89 10.91 -2.82 13.49
CA ARG A 89 10.59 -4.22 13.82
C ARG A 89 9.34 -4.39 14.67
N GLN A 90 8.90 -3.33 15.35
CA GLN A 90 7.70 -3.31 16.20
C GLN A 90 6.44 -2.96 15.41
N VAL A 91 6.59 -2.50 14.16
CA VAL A 91 5.47 -2.11 13.29
C VAL A 91 4.82 -3.37 12.72
N THR A 92 3.70 -3.75 13.30
CA THR A 92 2.90 -4.93 12.95
C THR A 92 1.52 -4.54 12.42
N ILE A 93 0.80 -5.50 11.82
CA ILE A 93 -0.61 -5.30 11.44
C ILE A 93 -1.43 -4.91 12.68
N GLY A 94 -1.19 -5.53 13.83
CA GLY A 94 -1.88 -5.19 15.08
C GLY A 94 -1.61 -3.78 15.56
N TRP A 95 -0.37 -3.28 15.39
CA TRP A 95 -0.07 -1.88 15.64
C TRP A 95 -0.82 -0.95 14.68
N LEU A 96 -0.88 -1.32 13.41
CA LEU A 96 -1.54 -0.53 12.35
C LEU A 96 -3.05 -0.42 12.56
N LEU A 97 -3.70 -1.53 12.93
CA LEU A 97 -5.15 -1.65 13.12
C LEU A 97 -5.60 -1.41 14.58
N ASP A 98 -4.71 -0.89 15.42
CA ASP A 98 -5.01 -0.62 16.82
C ASP A 98 -6.13 0.45 16.94
N PRO A 99 -7.30 0.11 17.52
CA PRO A 99 -8.42 1.04 17.62
C PRO A 99 -8.10 2.27 18.48
N ARG A 100 -7.13 2.15 19.40
CA ARG A 100 -6.71 3.27 20.26
C ARG A 100 -6.05 4.40 19.49
N ALA A 101 -5.58 4.15 18.26
CA ALA A 101 -5.01 5.17 17.41
C ALA A 101 -6.07 6.04 16.70
N GLY A 102 -7.36 5.69 16.79
CA GLY A 102 -8.45 6.42 16.13
C GLY A 102 -8.32 6.44 14.61
N GLY A 103 -7.78 5.37 14.00
CA GLY A 103 -7.58 5.26 12.55
C GLY A 103 -6.35 6.00 12.01
N ARG A 104 -5.66 6.85 12.79
CA ARG A 104 -4.52 7.65 12.32
C ARG A 104 -3.39 6.83 11.71
N ARG A 105 -3.06 5.67 12.30
CA ARG A 105 -2.01 4.76 11.79
C ARG A 105 -2.41 4.16 10.45
N PHE A 106 -3.67 3.78 10.28
CA PHE A 106 -4.18 3.26 9.02
C PHE A 106 -4.26 4.37 7.95
N ALA A 107 -4.65 5.59 8.32
CA ALA A 107 -4.58 6.74 7.42
C ALA A 107 -3.14 7.02 6.96
N ALA A 108 -2.16 6.93 7.85
CA ALA A 108 -0.74 7.04 7.51
C ALA A 108 -0.28 5.94 6.54
N TRP A 109 -0.83 4.73 6.65
CA TRP A 109 -0.62 3.67 5.67
C TRP A 109 -1.17 4.07 4.30
N LEU A 110 -2.40 4.56 4.21
CA LEU A 110 -2.97 4.99 2.92
C LEU A 110 -2.15 6.14 2.29
N ASP A 111 -1.80 7.15 3.08
CA ASP A 111 -0.93 8.25 2.64
C ASP A 111 0.44 7.75 2.15
N ALA A 112 0.99 6.73 2.79
CA ALA A 112 2.31 6.21 2.45
C ALA A 112 2.40 5.73 0.99
N PHE A 113 1.32 5.16 0.46
CA PHE A 113 1.24 4.64 -0.90
C PHE A 113 0.74 5.63 -1.93
N GLU A 114 0.13 6.73 -1.49
CA GLU A 114 -0.26 7.79 -2.42
C GLU A 114 1.00 8.39 -3.05
N PRO A 115 1.11 8.40 -4.39
CA PRO A 115 2.18 9.09 -5.05
C PRO A 115 2.11 10.54 -4.59
N ARG A 116 3.23 11.10 -4.12
CA ARG A 116 3.31 12.55 -3.96
C ARG A 116 3.12 13.12 -5.36
N SER A 117 1.89 13.52 -5.68
CA SER A 117 1.65 14.48 -6.74
C SER A 117 2.53 15.65 -6.35
N ALA A 118 3.66 15.81 -7.04
CA ALA A 118 4.40 17.05 -6.99
C ALA A 118 3.33 18.12 -7.18
N LEU A 119 3.26 19.11 -6.28
CA LEU A 119 2.44 20.30 -6.45
C LEU A 119 2.64 20.81 -7.88
N GLY A 120 1.74 20.37 -8.75
CA GLY A 120 1.80 20.41 -10.20
C GLY A 120 0.43 20.71 -10.77
N GLY A 121 -0.50 21.17 -9.92
CA GLY A 121 -1.49 22.13 -10.37
C GLY A 121 -0.74 23.40 -10.73
N GLY A 122 -0.39 23.55 -12.01
CA GLY A 122 0.28 24.72 -12.57
C GLY A 122 -0.55 25.99 -12.41
N GLY A 123 -0.67 26.49 -11.18
CA GLY A 123 -1.68 27.49 -10.84
C GLY A 123 -1.69 28.03 -9.41
N PHE A 124 -1.01 27.44 -8.42
CA PHE A 124 -1.11 27.91 -7.04
C PHE A 124 0.15 28.65 -6.52
N PRO A 125 0.02 29.84 -5.91
CA PRO A 125 -1.11 30.78 -5.98
C PRO A 125 -1.10 31.65 -7.24
N TYR A 126 -0.01 31.66 -8.03
CA TYR A 126 0.10 32.44 -9.26
C TYR A 126 0.84 31.67 -10.35
N ALA A 127 0.13 31.14 -11.34
CA ALA A 127 0.74 30.80 -12.62
C ALA A 127 0.28 31.79 -13.70
N ARG A 128 1.22 32.32 -14.48
CA ARG A 128 0.92 33.01 -15.72
C ARG A 128 0.19 32.04 -16.64
N ARG A 129 -0.99 32.43 -17.12
CA ARG A 129 -1.71 31.75 -18.20
C ARG A 129 -0.77 31.69 -19.41
N SER A 130 -0.27 30.51 -19.76
CA SER A 130 0.36 30.33 -21.08
C SER A 130 -0.73 30.39 -22.14
N PRO A 131 -0.57 31.17 -23.23
CA PRO A 131 -1.57 31.27 -24.26
C PRO A 131 -1.65 29.92 -24.98
N HIS A 132 -2.85 29.38 -24.99
CA HIS A 132 -3.25 28.20 -25.73
C HIS A 132 -2.85 28.38 -27.20
N VAL A 133 -1.94 27.53 -27.69
CA VAL A 133 -1.83 27.25 -29.13
C VAL A 133 -3.12 26.51 -29.50
N SER A 134 -4.05 27.23 -30.10
CA SER A 134 -5.21 26.64 -30.76
C SER A 134 -4.73 25.86 -31.98
N VAL A 135 -4.59 24.54 -31.82
CA VAL A 135 -4.60 23.62 -32.95
C VAL A 135 -6.06 23.30 -33.29
N SER A 136 -6.55 23.86 -34.39
CA SER A 136 -7.76 23.46 -35.11
C SER A 136 -7.60 23.99 -36.53
N ALA A 137 -7.96 23.33 -37.62
CA ALA A 137 -8.43 22.00 -37.93
C ALA A 137 -8.17 21.85 -39.44
N GLY A 138 -8.06 20.62 -39.93
CA GLY A 138 -7.73 20.37 -41.33
C GLY A 138 -8.73 20.98 -42.32
N VAL A 139 -8.19 21.50 -43.41
CA VAL A 139 -8.82 21.55 -44.74
C VAL A 139 -7.72 21.21 -45.76
N PRO A 140 -7.74 20.05 -46.43
CA PRO A 140 -6.98 19.89 -47.66
C PRO A 140 -7.81 20.48 -48.80
N ASP A 141 -7.50 21.72 -49.20
CA ASP A 141 -8.04 22.27 -50.44
C ASP A 141 -7.23 21.74 -51.63
N ALA A 142 -7.96 21.28 -52.63
CA ALA A 142 -7.49 20.43 -53.70
C ALA A 142 -6.69 21.23 -54.74
N ALA A 143 -5.54 20.69 -55.14
CA ALA A 143 -4.79 21.17 -56.29
C ALA A 143 -5.54 20.82 -57.60
N PRO A 144 -5.71 21.75 -58.55
CA PRO A 144 -6.29 21.43 -59.85
C PRO A 144 -5.28 20.70 -60.73
N ASN A 145 -5.58 19.42 -60.99
CA ASN A 145 -4.99 18.59 -62.03
C ASN A 145 -5.37 19.15 -63.42
N ARG A 146 -4.44 19.82 -64.11
CA ARG A 146 -4.53 20.03 -65.57
C ARG A 146 -3.65 19.02 -66.27
N GLY A 147 -4.21 17.84 -66.50
CA GLY A 147 -3.74 16.92 -67.52
C GLY A 147 -4.03 17.52 -68.91
N GLY A 148 -3.01 17.50 -69.77
CA GLY A 148 -3.16 17.78 -71.18
C GLY A 148 -3.74 16.58 -71.93
N HIS A 149 -4.38 16.86 -73.06
CA HIS A 149 -4.51 15.95 -74.18
C HIS A 149 -4.49 16.77 -75.48
N VAL A 150 -3.60 16.34 -76.38
CA VAL A 150 -3.67 16.30 -77.85
C VAL A 150 -4.18 17.54 -78.58
#